data_AF-A0A455UCY9-F1
#
_entry.id   AF-A0A455UCY9-F1
#
_cell.length_a   1.000
_cell.length_b   1.000
_cell.length_c   1.000
_cell.angle_alpha   90.00
_cell.angle_beta   90.00
_cell.angle_gamma   90.00
#
_symmetry.space_group_name_H-M   'P 1'
#
loop_
_entity.id
_entity.type
_entity.pdbx_description
1 polymer ?
#
loop_
_entity_poly.entity_id
_entity_poly.type
_entity_poly.pdbx_seq_one_letter_code
_entity_poly.pdbx_strand_id
1 'polypeptide(L)'
;MAISYELSAVPELEDRTRQHSYFEDGPDPEELLALPEAIMQVLQQLNDIHHTGMIIFEALPQHLKIHSYYRLLDPAREREFRILLARILASVNQIEGLGVSGYMKMPYKDTRYFTHLESQPERYYPRDPREYVKRLSLDDAT
;
A
#
# COMPACT_ATOMS: atom_id res chain seq x y z
N MET A 1 -2.39 12.35 22.46
CA MET A 1 -2.67 12.28 21.01
C MET A 1 -2.70 10.80 20.63
N ALA A 2 -3.57 10.37 19.71
CA ALA A 2 -3.67 8.97 19.30
C ALA A 2 -3.81 8.91 17.78
N ILE A 3 -3.20 7.90 17.15
CA ILE A 3 -3.38 7.63 15.72
C ILE A 3 -4.73 6.93 15.55
N SER A 4 -5.58 7.51 14.70
CA SER A 4 -6.89 6.94 14.36
C SER A 4 -6.75 5.74 13.43
N TYR A 5 -7.64 4.77 13.56
CA TYR A 5 -7.72 3.61 12.67
C TYR A 5 -9.16 3.08 12.63
N GLU A 6 -9.46 2.33 11.59
CA GLU A 6 -10.73 1.61 11.42
C GLU A 6 -10.60 0.16 11.87
N LEU A 7 -11.67 -0.39 12.46
CA LEU A 7 -11.79 -1.81 12.79
C LEU A 7 -12.61 -2.51 11.73
N SER A 8 -12.10 -3.61 11.17
CA SER A 8 -12.92 -4.49 10.34
C SER A 8 -13.87 -5.31 11.21
N ALA A 9 -15.15 -5.36 10.85
CA ALA A 9 -16.17 -6.07 11.62
C ALA A 9 -16.07 -7.60 11.53
N VAL A 10 -15.31 -8.11 10.55
CA VAL A 10 -15.12 -9.55 10.32
C VAL A 10 -13.63 -9.80 10.12
N PRO A 11 -13.04 -10.82 10.78
CA PRO A 11 -11.68 -11.25 10.48
C PRO A 11 -11.63 -11.68 9.01
N GLU A 12 -10.90 -10.94 8.19
CA GLU A 12 -10.61 -11.38 6.81
C GLU A 12 -9.59 -12.52 6.92
N LEU A 13 -10.00 -13.73 6.51
CA LEU A 13 -9.17 -14.92 6.62
C LEU A 13 -7.93 -14.77 5.74
N GLU A 14 -6.76 -14.85 6.37
CA GLU A 14 -5.47 -14.68 5.75
C GLU A 14 -5.17 -15.82 4.77
N ASP A 15 -4.99 -15.48 3.49
CA ASP A 15 -4.32 -16.36 2.55
C ASP A 15 -2.81 -16.13 2.71
N ARG A 16 -2.19 -16.87 3.64
CA ARG A 16 -0.75 -16.78 4.04
C ARG A 16 0.24 -16.92 2.87
N THR A 17 -0.26 -17.24 1.69
CA THR A 17 0.49 -17.41 0.45
C THR A 17 0.74 -16.09 -0.29
N ARG A 18 0.01 -15.01 0.03
CA ARG A 18 0.08 -13.74 -0.70
C ARG A 18 1.06 -12.78 -0.06
N GLN A 19 2.19 -12.58 -0.72
CA GLN A 19 3.23 -11.66 -0.27
C GLN A 19 2.70 -10.22 -0.17
N HIS A 20 2.90 -9.61 1.00
CA HIS A 20 2.69 -8.18 1.20
C HIS A 20 3.85 -7.43 0.54
N SER A 21 3.53 -6.61 -0.47
CA SER A 21 4.51 -5.95 -1.34
C SER A 21 5.26 -4.84 -0.63
N TYR A 22 6.32 -5.15 0.08
CA TYR A 22 7.29 -4.16 0.56
C TYR A 22 8.68 -4.71 0.32
N PHE A 23 9.53 -3.93 -0.36
CA PHE A 23 10.96 -4.19 -0.63
C PHE A 23 11.36 -4.91 -1.93
N GLU A 24 10.86 -4.51 -3.10
CA GLU A 24 11.60 -4.79 -4.35
C GLU A 24 12.13 -3.54 -5.07
N ASP A 25 11.60 -2.35 -4.77
CA ASP A 25 11.95 -1.10 -5.47
C ASP A 25 13.09 -0.30 -4.82
N GLY A 26 14.12 -0.96 -4.27
CA GLY A 26 15.31 -0.27 -3.75
C GLY A 26 15.03 0.88 -2.74
N PRO A 27 16.00 1.76 -2.47
CA PRO A 27 15.75 2.98 -1.70
C PRO A 27 14.97 3.99 -2.55
N ASP A 28 13.84 4.49 -2.01
CA ASP A 28 13.03 5.53 -2.65
C ASP A 28 13.83 6.85 -2.69
N PRO A 29 14.16 7.39 -3.88
CA PRO A 29 14.92 8.64 -4.00
C PRO A 29 14.18 9.86 -3.44
N GLU A 30 12.86 9.77 -3.22
CA GLU A 30 12.06 10.83 -2.62
C GLU A 30 12.03 10.76 -1.08
N GLU A 31 12.39 9.62 -0.48
CA GLU A 31 12.51 9.49 0.98
C GLU A 31 13.84 10.06 1.50
N LEU A 32 13.83 11.35 1.79
CA LEU A 32 15.00 12.09 2.30
C LEU A 32 15.13 12.05 3.84
N LEU A 33 14.14 11.48 4.55
CA LEU A 33 14.12 11.42 6.01
C LEU A 33 14.46 10.00 6.49
N ALA A 34 15.43 9.85 7.38
CA ALA A 34 15.71 8.57 8.03
C ALA A 34 14.88 8.45 9.32
N LEU A 35 14.06 7.41 9.44
CA LEU A 35 13.33 7.14 10.69
C LEU A 35 14.27 6.58 11.76
N PRO A 36 14.15 7.01 13.03
CA PRO A 36 14.94 6.49 14.13
C PRO A 36 14.65 5.01 14.35
N GLU A 37 15.66 4.27 14.83
CA GLU A 37 15.56 2.82 15.05
C GLU A 37 14.37 2.45 15.95
N ALA A 38 14.05 3.27 16.94
CA ALA A 38 12.90 3.08 17.82
C ALA A 38 11.57 3.02 17.06
N ILE A 39 11.39 3.84 16.01
CA ILE A 39 10.18 3.79 15.16
C ILE A 39 10.24 2.57 14.25
N MET A 40 11.41 2.28 13.65
CA MET A 40 11.58 1.12 12.76
C MET A 40 11.26 -0.21 13.45
N GLN A 41 11.72 -0.41 14.68
CA GLN A 41 11.42 -1.61 15.47
C GLN A 41 9.92 -1.75 15.77
N VAL A 42 9.22 -0.64 16.03
CA VAL A 42 7.78 -0.66 16.29
C VAL A 42 7.01 -0.92 14.99
N LEU A 43 7.41 -0.36 13.86
CA LEU A 43 6.83 -0.65 12.54
C LEU A 43 7.01 -2.13 12.16
N GLN A 44 8.15 -2.73 12.48
CA GLN A 44 8.37 -4.16 12.30
C GLN A 44 7.38 -5.00 13.12
N GLN A 45 7.19 -4.68 14.40
CA GLN A 45 6.20 -5.34 15.26
C GLN A 45 4.76 -5.12 14.75
N LEU A 46 4.48 -3.92 14.25
CA LEU A 46 3.18 -3.61 13.67
C LEU A 46 2.90 -4.50 12.45
N ASN A 47 3.93 -4.78 11.65
CA ASN A 47 3.80 -5.63 10.45
C ASN A 47 3.37 -7.07 10.78
N ASP A 48 3.68 -7.57 11.97
CA ASP A 48 3.22 -8.89 12.43
C ASP A 48 1.71 -8.92 12.74
N ILE A 49 1.07 -7.75 12.88
CA ILE A 49 -0.37 -7.61 13.05
C ILE A 49 -1.03 -7.56 11.67
N HIS A 50 -2.12 -8.32 11.50
CA HIS A 50 -2.90 -8.30 10.28
C HIS A 50 -3.68 -6.97 10.17
N HIS A 51 -3.13 -6.04 9.40
CA HIS A 51 -3.67 -4.72 9.14
C HIS A 51 -3.27 -4.27 7.73
N THR A 52 -3.95 -3.26 7.22
CA THR A 52 -3.56 -2.51 6.02
C THR A 52 -3.53 -1.02 6.35
N GLY A 53 -2.74 -0.25 5.62
CA GLY A 53 -2.69 1.19 5.83
C GLY A 53 -1.34 1.81 5.51
N MET A 54 -1.17 3.05 5.96
CA MET A 54 0.07 3.79 5.87
C MET A 54 0.24 4.76 7.04
N ILE A 55 1.49 5.11 7.29
CA ILE A 55 1.92 6.24 8.09
C ILE A 55 3.05 6.96 7.37
N ILE A 56 2.97 8.28 7.29
CA ILE A 56 3.98 9.12 6.63
C ILE A 56 4.36 10.23 7.61
N PHE A 57 5.66 10.37 7.82
CA PHE A 57 6.27 11.44 8.60
C PHE A 57 6.81 12.51 7.65
N GLU A 58 6.36 13.74 7.84
CA GLU A 58 6.84 14.90 7.07
C GLU A 58 7.51 15.87 8.05
N ALA A 59 8.84 15.87 8.06
CA ALA A 59 9.67 16.73 8.89
C ALA A 59 9.97 18.04 8.15
N LEU A 60 9.43 19.13 8.68
CA LEU A 60 9.61 20.49 8.18
C LEU A 60 10.45 21.29 9.19
N PRO A 61 11.03 22.44 8.78
CA PRO A 61 11.95 23.17 9.64
C PRO A 61 11.37 23.66 10.99
N GLN A 62 10.04 23.82 11.11
CA GLN A 62 9.40 24.29 12.34
C GLN A 62 8.41 23.30 12.95
N HIS A 63 8.03 22.24 12.23
CA HIS A 63 7.00 21.31 12.69
C HIS A 63 7.11 19.96 11.98
N LEU A 64 6.48 18.95 12.56
CA LEU A 64 6.35 17.63 11.98
C LEU A 64 4.87 17.32 11.77
N LYS A 65 4.53 16.82 10.58
CA LYS A 65 3.19 16.28 10.29
C LYS A 65 3.25 14.76 10.23
N ILE A 66 2.17 14.13 10.69
CA ILE A 66 1.98 12.69 10.59
C ILE A 66 0.68 12.49 9.82
N HIS A 67 0.78 11.88 8.64
CA HIS A 67 -0.35 11.48 7.82
C HIS A 67 -0.53 9.98 8.00
N SER A 68 -1.73 9.52 8.34
CA SER A 68 -1.94 8.10 8.61
C SER A 68 -3.35 7.65 8.25
N TYR A 69 -3.44 6.45 7.70
CA TYR A 69 -4.68 5.75 7.47
C TYR A 69 -4.45 4.28 7.78
N TYR A 70 -5.14 3.74 8.76
CA TYR A 70 -5.00 2.35 9.16
C TYR A 70 -6.35 1.67 9.23
N ARG A 71 -6.37 0.40 8.83
CA ARG A 71 -7.49 -0.51 9.03
C ARG A 71 -6.96 -1.81 9.63
N LEU A 72 -7.40 -2.09 10.86
CA LEU A 72 -7.09 -3.33 11.55
C LEU A 72 -8.05 -4.42 11.08
N LEU A 73 -7.49 -5.52 10.61
CA LEU A 73 -8.26 -6.64 10.04
C LEU A 73 -8.37 -7.81 11.03
N ASP A 74 -7.55 -7.84 12.08
CA ASP A 74 -7.65 -8.76 13.21
C ASP A 74 -8.07 -8.03 14.51
N PRO A 75 -9.38 -8.01 14.83
CA PRO A 75 -9.87 -7.36 16.04
C PRO A 75 -9.30 -7.94 17.35
N ALA A 76 -8.85 -9.20 17.35
CA ALA A 76 -8.31 -9.83 18.56
C ALA A 76 -7.00 -9.16 19.02
N ARG A 77 -6.27 -8.51 18.11
CA ARG A 77 -5.02 -7.80 18.39
C ARG A 77 -5.17 -6.30 18.53
N GLU A 78 -6.39 -5.76 18.62
CA GLU A 78 -6.64 -4.31 18.73
C GLU A 78 -5.86 -3.65 19.86
N ARG A 79 -5.82 -4.28 21.04
CA ARG A 79 -5.09 -3.74 22.19
C ARG A 79 -3.61 -3.58 21.89
N GLU A 80 -3.01 -4.58 21.27
CA GLU A 80 -1.60 -4.57 20.90
C GLU A 80 -1.33 -3.53 19.80
N PHE A 81 -2.16 -3.52 18.77
CA PHE A 81 -2.11 -2.55 17.67
C PHE A 81 -2.12 -1.10 18.20
N ARG A 82 -3.06 -0.78 19.10
CA ARG A 82 -3.15 0.55 19.74
C ARG A 82 -1.90 0.89 20.55
N ILE A 83 -1.30 -0.07 21.25
CA ILE A 83 -0.08 0.13 22.02
C ILE A 83 1.09 0.44 21.08
N LEU A 84 1.23 -0.28 19.97
CA LEU A 84 2.28 -0.03 18.99
C LEU A 84 2.13 1.35 18.35
N LEU A 85 0.92 1.75 17.94
CA LEU A 85 0.67 3.11 17.44
C LEU A 85 1.02 4.20 18.45
N ALA A 86 0.71 3.98 19.74
CA ALA A 86 1.09 4.91 20.80
C ALA A 86 2.61 4.97 21.00
N ARG A 87 3.33 3.84 20.87
CA ARG A 87 4.79 3.80 20.93
C ARG A 87 5.44 4.56 19.78
N ILE A 88 4.89 4.45 18.56
CA ILE A 88 5.34 5.27 17.42
C ILE A 88 5.27 6.75 17.80
N LEU A 89 4.11 7.23 18.27
CA LEU A 89 3.94 8.63 18.67
C LEU A 89 4.89 9.07 19.78
N ALA A 90 5.18 8.20 20.75
CA ALA A 90 6.11 8.50 21.83
C ALA A 90 7.58 8.63 21.36
N SER A 91 7.92 8.04 20.22
CA SER A 91 9.26 8.10 19.61
C SER A 91 9.41 9.17 18.53
N VAL A 92 8.34 9.90 18.20
CA VAL A 92 8.33 10.94 17.16
C VAL A 92 9.36 12.05 17.42
N ASN A 93 9.61 12.38 18.69
CA ASN A 93 10.59 13.39 19.07
C ASN A 93 12.05 12.99 18.78
N GLN A 94 12.30 11.74 18.40
CA GLN A 94 13.62 11.22 18.01
C GLN A 94 13.89 11.35 16.50
N ILE A 95 12.92 11.84 15.73
CA ILE A 95 13.09 12.08 14.30
C ILE A 95 14.01 13.29 14.12
N GLU A 96 15.11 13.09 13.40
CA GLU A 96 16.09 14.12 13.06
C GLU A 96 16.15 14.29 11.53
N GLY A 97 16.50 15.50 11.09
CA GLY A 97 16.55 15.83 9.66
C GLY A 97 15.26 16.43 9.12
N LEU A 98 15.21 16.57 7.80
CA LEU A 98 14.10 17.16 7.06
C LEU A 98 13.72 16.25 5.89
N GLY A 99 12.46 16.27 5.51
CA GLY A 99 11.96 15.50 4.38
C GLY A 99 10.80 14.60 4.77
N VAL A 100 10.59 13.57 3.96
CA VAL A 100 9.47 12.64 4.09
C VAL A 100 10.01 11.23 4.21
N SER A 101 9.40 10.42 5.07
CA SER A 101 9.54 8.98 5.05
C SER A 101 8.25 8.34 5.52
N GLY A 102 7.91 7.20 4.91
CA GLY A 102 6.67 6.52 5.19
C GLY A 102 6.85 5.02 5.38
N TYR A 103 5.84 4.43 5.99
CA TYR A 103 5.61 3.01 5.95
C TYR A 103 4.19 2.79 5.46
N MET A 104 4.04 1.98 4.44
CA MET A 104 2.74 1.58 3.95
C MET A 104 2.66 0.04 3.98
N LYS A 105 1.44 -0.49 3.97
CA LYS A 105 1.14 -1.93 3.94
C LYS A 105 -0.10 -2.09 3.08
N MET A 106 0.14 -2.35 1.80
CA MET A 106 -0.91 -2.47 0.80
C MET A 106 -1.77 -3.71 1.06
N PRO A 107 -3.10 -3.63 0.90
CA PRO A 107 -3.94 -4.80 0.92
C PRO A 107 -3.62 -5.60 -0.35
N TYR A 108 -3.00 -6.78 -0.19
CA TYR A 108 -2.66 -7.78 -1.21
C TYR A 108 -2.21 -7.26 -2.59
N LYS A 109 -0.97 -7.56 -3.00
CA LYS A 109 -0.56 -7.37 -4.40
C LYS A 109 -1.34 -8.36 -5.28
N ASP A 110 -2.18 -7.88 -6.19
CA ASP A 110 -2.71 -8.69 -7.29
C ASP A 110 -1.57 -8.91 -8.29
N THR A 111 -0.62 -9.79 -7.95
CA THR A 111 0.44 -10.21 -8.85
C THR A 111 -0.15 -11.08 -9.94
N ARG A 112 -0.69 -10.42 -10.96
CA ARG A 112 -1.02 -11.08 -12.22
C ARG A 112 0.27 -11.43 -12.93
N TYR A 113 0.41 -12.71 -13.23
CA TYR A 113 1.47 -13.18 -14.11
C TYR A 113 1.08 -12.82 -15.55
N PHE A 114 1.89 -11.96 -16.16
CA PHE A 114 1.81 -11.70 -17.60
C PHE A 114 2.89 -12.51 -18.29
N THR A 115 2.51 -13.28 -19.30
CA THR A 115 3.50 -13.89 -20.20
C THR A 115 4.15 -12.79 -21.02
N HIS A 116 5.48 -12.83 -21.17
CA HIS A 116 6.20 -11.89 -22.02
C HIS A 116 5.64 -11.94 -23.46
N LEU A 117 5.27 -10.77 -23.99
CA LEU A 117 4.85 -10.57 -25.38
C LEU A 117 5.89 -9.69 -26.06
N GLU A 118 6.53 -10.19 -27.13
CA GLU A 118 7.51 -9.44 -27.91
C GLU A 118 6.90 -8.22 -28.60
N SER A 119 5.62 -8.31 -29.00
CA SER A 119 4.84 -7.20 -29.54
C SER A 119 3.36 -7.35 -29.21
N GLN A 120 2.64 -6.22 -29.12
CA GLN A 120 1.19 -6.25 -29.09
C GLN A 120 0.64 -6.46 -30.50
N PRO A 121 -0.45 -7.24 -30.66
CA PRO A 121 -1.10 -7.38 -31.95
C PRO A 121 -1.62 -6.02 -32.43
N GLU A 122 -1.40 -5.73 -33.72
CA GLU A 122 -1.89 -4.51 -34.34
C GLU A 122 -3.42 -4.50 -34.34
N ARG A 123 -4.00 -3.59 -33.57
CA ARG A 123 -5.45 -3.32 -33.54
C ARG A 123 -5.71 -1.95 -34.13
N TYR A 124 -5.67 -1.85 -35.45
CA TYR A 124 -6.05 -0.62 -36.12
C TYR A 124 -7.56 -0.39 -36.00
N TYR A 125 -7.93 0.85 -35.70
CA TYR A 125 -9.33 1.24 -35.78
C TYR A 125 -9.76 1.18 -37.25
N PRO A 126 -10.89 0.52 -37.57
CA PRO A 126 -11.33 0.39 -38.96
C PRO A 126 -11.61 1.75 -39.58
N ARG A 127 -11.27 1.90 -40.86
CA ARG A 127 -11.48 3.15 -41.62
C ARG A 127 -12.95 3.60 -41.61
N ASP A 128 -13.88 2.65 -41.60
CA ASP A 128 -15.30 2.88 -41.39
C ASP A 128 -15.84 1.91 -40.32
N PRO A 129 -16.08 2.38 -39.09
CA PRO A 129 -16.56 1.55 -37.98
C PRO A 129 -17.96 0.98 -38.21
N ARG A 130 -18.83 1.68 -38.95
CA ARG A 130 -20.23 1.24 -39.16
C ARG A 130 -20.29 0.05 -40.11
N GLU A 131 -19.51 0.11 -41.18
CA GLU A 131 -19.40 -1.01 -42.13
C GLU A 131 -18.60 -2.19 -41.56
N TYR A 132 -17.69 -1.94 -40.62
CA TYR A 132 -16.99 -3.00 -39.88
C TYR A 132 -17.95 -3.79 -38.97
N VAL A 133 -18.79 -3.10 -38.19
CA VAL A 133 -19.79 -3.73 -37.32
C VAL A 133 -20.82 -4.54 -38.12
N LYS A 134 -21.28 -4.03 -39.28
CA LYS A 134 -22.22 -4.77 -40.14
C LYS A 134 -21.64 -6.08 -40.67
N ARG A 135 -20.35 -6.10 -41.07
CA ARG A 135 -19.68 -7.32 -41.57
C ARG A 135 -19.49 -8.37 -40.49
N LEU A 136 -19.06 -7.95 -39.29
CA LEU A 136 -18.99 -8.85 -38.13
C LEU A 136 -20.35 -9.52 -37.83
N SER A 137 -21.45 -8.76 -37.98
CA SER A 137 -22.82 -9.27 -37.76
C SER A 137 -23.26 -10.30 -38.81
N LEU A 138 -22.66 -10.30 -40.00
CA LEU A 138 -23.00 -11.19 -41.11
C LEU A 138 -22.18 -12.49 -41.06
N ASP A 139 -20.93 -12.42 -40.62
CA ASP A 139 -20.04 -13.59 -40.49
C ASP A 139 -20.44 -14.52 -39.33
N ASP A 140 -21.04 -14.00 -38.26
CA ASP A 140 -21.59 -14.81 -37.13
C ASP A 140 -22.89 -15.56 -37.47
N ALA A 141 -23.49 -15.30 -38.64
CA ALA A 141 -24.78 -15.88 -39.06
C ALA A 141 -24.65 -17.08 -40.02
N THR A 142 -23.44 -17.61 -40.24
CA THR A 142 -23.15 -18.78 -41.08
C THR A 142 -22.47 -19.87 -40.25
#